data_AF-A0A7S1VIE5-F1
#
_entry.id   AF-A0A7S1VIE5-F1
#
_cell.length_a   1.000
_cell.length_b   1.000
_cell.length_c   1.000
_cell.angle_alpha   90.00
_cell.angle_beta   90.00
_cell.angle_gamma   90.00
#
_symmetry.space_group_name_H-M   'P 1'
#
loop_
_entity.id
_entity.type
_entity.pdbx_description
1 polymer ?
#
loop_
_entity_poly.entity_id
_entity_poly.type
_entity_poly.pdbx_seq_one_letter_code
_entity_poly.pdbx_strand_id
1 'polypeptide(L)'
;GLVPRDLTSISAPEQCPNVLAGLVDDKKSPYYSLVQEAYFLVLSRSWEGRLVSVFDMLNHGRGNTSNVDSNSVHQSRKDLFVFTSRNVRAGEQLLFSYHDCTDCDDY
;
A
#
# COMPACT_ATOMS: atom_id res chain seq x y z
N GLY A 1 -29.07 16.16 -0.49
CA GLY A 1 -28.76 14.72 -0.63
C GLY A 1 -27.30 14.61 -0.98
N LEU A 2 -26.49 14.00 -0.11
CA LEU A 2 -25.08 13.75 -0.38
C LEU A 2 -24.98 12.47 -1.19
N VAL A 3 -24.41 12.57 -2.40
CA VAL A 3 -24.18 11.42 -3.27
C VAL A 3 -22.93 10.69 -2.75
N PRO A 4 -22.97 9.38 -2.50
CA PRO A 4 -21.78 8.61 -2.16
C PRO A 4 -20.79 8.70 -3.31
N ARG A 5 -19.58 9.21 -3.06
CA ARG A 5 -18.49 9.10 -4.02
C ARG A 5 -17.89 7.71 -3.91
N ASP A 6 -17.74 7.07 -5.05
CA ASP A 6 -17.06 5.79 -5.19
C ASP A 6 -15.60 5.95 -4.77
N LEU A 7 -15.22 5.29 -3.67
CA LEU A 7 -13.88 5.35 -3.09
C LEU A 7 -12.92 4.33 -3.72
N THR A 8 -13.41 3.50 -4.66
CA THR A 8 -12.60 2.43 -5.28
C THR A 8 -11.60 2.95 -6.31
N SER A 9 -11.66 4.25 -6.69
CA SER A 9 -10.79 4.86 -7.69
C SER A 9 -9.74 5.82 -7.12
N ILE A 10 -9.50 5.84 -5.80
CA ILE A 10 -8.46 6.70 -5.21
C ILE A 10 -7.10 6.08 -5.51
N SER A 11 -6.48 6.53 -6.60
CA SER A 11 -5.04 6.41 -6.79
C SER A 11 -4.35 7.48 -5.93
N ALA A 12 -3.65 7.08 -4.87
CA ALA A 12 -2.73 7.96 -4.16
C ALA A 12 -1.34 7.84 -4.84
N PRO A 13 -0.56 8.92 -5.03
CA PRO A 13 -0.29 9.94 -4.01
C PRO A 13 -0.59 11.41 -4.38
N GLU A 14 -0.94 11.76 -5.62
CA GLU A 14 -1.04 13.19 -6.01
C GLU A 14 -2.34 13.89 -5.56
N GLN A 15 -3.39 13.15 -5.20
CA GLN A 15 -4.71 13.70 -4.86
C GLN A 15 -5.00 13.73 -3.35
N CYS A 16 -4.10 13.18 -2.52
CA CYS A 16 -4.31 13.10 -1.08
C CYS A 16 -4.16 14.41 -0.28
N PRO A 17 -3.37 15.43 -0.65
CA PRO A 17 -3.24 16.59 0.24
C PRO A 17 -4.55 17.39 0.35
N ASN A 18 -5.27 17.56 -0.75
CA ASN A 18 -6.42 18.47 -0.80
C ASN A 18 -7.74 17.85 -0.31
N VAL A 19 -7.89 16.52 -0.40
CA VAL A 19 -9.07 15.81 0.14
C VAL A 19 -8.94 15.64 1.65
N LEU A 20 -7.73 15.38 2.15
CA LEU A 20 -7.47 15.32 3.60
C LEU A 20 -7.54 16.72 4.23
N ALA A 21 -7.04 17.78 3.59
CA ALA A 21 -7.11 19.13 4.15
C ALA A 21 -8.54 19.57 4.48
N GLY A 22 -9.52 19.27 3.62
CA GLY A 22 -10.93 19.63 3.87
C GLY A 22 -11.68 18.73 4.85
N LEU A 23 -11.21 17.49 5.09
CA LEU A 23 -11.84 16.53 5.99
C LEU A 23 -11.22 16.51 7.40
N VAL A 24 -9.95 16.93 7.51
CA VAL A 24 -9.15 16.88 8.75
C VAL A 24 -9.16 18.24 9.47
N ASP A 25 -9.46 19.35 8.81
CA ASP A 25 -9.48 20.67 9.48
C ASP A 25 -10.63 20.83 10.48
N ASP A 26 -11.69 20.04 10.35
CA ASP A 26 -12.76 19.99 11.34
C ASP A 26 -12.65 18.72 12.18
N LYS A 27 -11.87 18.79 13.26
CA LYS A 27 -11.83 17.75 14.32
C LYS A 27 -13.21 17.46 14.93
N LYS A 28 -14.25 18.22 14.59
CA LYS A 28 -15.64 18.00 15.01
C LYS A 28 -16.45 17.20 13.99
N SER A 29 -15.90 16.92 12.80
CA SER A 29 -16.55 16.06 11.80
C SER A 29 -16.72 14.65 12.37
N PRO A 30 -17.92 14.04 12.27
CA PRO A 30 -18.12 12.65 12.68
C PRO A 30 -17.31 11.65 11.83
N TYR A 31 -16.72 12.10 10.72
CA TYR A 31 -15.90 11.28 9.83
C TYR A 31 -14.39 11.41 10.09
N TYR A 32 -13.97 12.26 11.03
CA TYR A 32 -12.55 12.52 11.30
C TYR A 32 -11.78 11.24 11.65
N SER A 33 -12.35 10.38 12.50
CA SER A 33 -11.73 9.09 12.87
C SER A 33 -11.60 8.15 11.67
N LEU A 34 -12.63 8.04 10.84
CA LEU A 34 -12.61 7.16 9.66
C LEU A 34 -11.59 7.61 8.62
N VAL A 35 -11.45 8.93 8.41
CA VAL A 35 -10.45 9.49 7.49
C VAL A 35 -9.04 9.25 8.03
N GLN A 36 -8.84 9.41 9.34
CA GLN A 36 -7.57 9.14 9.99
C GLN A 36 -7.20 7.64 9.92
N GLU A 37 -8.16 6.75 10.15
CA GLU A 37 -7.98 5.29 10.02
C GLU A 37 -7.66 4.89 8.58
N ALA A 38 -8.39 5.43 7.60
CA ALA A 38 -8.13 5.19 6.19
C ALA A 38 -6.73 5.66 5.78
N TYR A 39 -6.31 6.83 6.28
CA TYR A 39 -4.95 7.33 6.06
C TYR A 39 -3.89 6.39 6.63
N PHE A 40 -4.05 5.92 7.87
CA PHE A 40 -3.11 4.98 8.47
C PHE A 40 -3.10 3.62 7.78
N LEU A 41 -4.24 3.18 7.26
CA LEU A 41 -4.31 1.96 6.46
C LEU A 41 -3.47 2.09 5.18
N VAL A 42 -3.65 3.17 4.43
CA VAL A 42 -2.87 3.42 3.20
C VAL A 42 -1.39 3.55 3.52
N LEU A 43 -1.02 4.34 4.54
CA LEU A 43 0.38 4.54 4.93
C LEU A 43 1.08 3.22 5.31
N SER A 44 0.37 2.30 5.98
CA SER A 44 0.98 1.07 6.51
C SER A 44 0.86 -0.14 5.60
N ARG A 45 -0.05 -0.13 4.61
CA ARG A 45 -0.37 -1.30 3.77
C ARG A 45 -0.29 -1.05 2.27
N SER A 46 -0.16 0.20 1.82
CA SER A 46 -0.05 0.45 0.39
C SER A 46 1.32 0.05 -0.14
N TRP A 47 1.32 -0.43 -1.38
CA TRP A 47 2.50 -0.69 -2.19
C TRP A 47 2.45 0.22 -3.42
N GLU A 48 3.44 1.09 -3.57
CA GLU A 48 3.48 2.16 -4.58
C GLU A 48 2.13 2.93 -4.71
N GLY A 49 1.51 3.26 -3.56
CA GLY A 49 0.26 4.02 -3.53
C GLY A 49 -1.02 3.22 -3.84
N ARG A 50 -0.93 1.89 -4.02
CA ARG A 50 -2.06 0.98 -4.22
C ARG A 50 -2.23 0.02 -3.06
N LEU A 51 -3.49 -0.31 -2.72
CA LEU A 51 -3.78 -1.43 -1.81
C LEU A 51 -3.90 -2.71 -2.64
N VAL A 52 -3.00 -3.66 -2.38
CA VAL A 52 -2.97 -4.95 -3.08
C VAL A 52 -3.33 -6.05 -2.09
N SER A 53 -4.54 -6.61 -2.24
CA SER A 53 -5.02 -7.70 -1.40
C SER A 53 -4.06 -8.89 -1.43
N VAL A 54 -3.90 -9.59 -0.30
CA VAL A 54 -3.02 -10.76 -0.10
C VAL A 54 -1.55 -10.37 -0.02
N PHE A 55 -1.07 -9.47 -0.87
CA PHE A 55 0.29 -8.95 -0.78
C PHE A 55 0.49 -8.07 0.47
N ASP A 56 -0.51 -7.27 0.81
CA ASP A 56 -0.56 -6.42 2.02
C ASP A 56 -0.56 -7.18 3.36
N MET A 57 -0.62 -8.51 3.32
CA MET A 57 -0.53 -9.39 4.50
C MET A 57 0.89 -9.87 4.77
N LEU A 58 1.82 -9.68 3.83
CA LEU A 58 3.24 -9.98 4.05
C LEU A 58 3.82 -8.98 5.05
N ASN A 59 4.57 -9.48 6.02
CA ASN A 59 5.22 -8.63 7.01
C ASN A 59 6.59 -8.16 6.54
N HIS A 60 7.09 -7.10 7.17
CA HIS A 60 8.42 -6.58 6.90
C HIS A 60 9.53 -7.56 7.32
N GLY A 61 10.41 -7.90 6.40
CA GLY A 61 11.73 -8.47 6.65
C GLY A 61 12.84 -7.48 6.29
N ARG A 62 13.93 -7.47 7.06
CA ARG A 62 15.10 -6.62 6.82
C ARG A 62 16.24 -7.40 6.17
N GLY A 63 16.78 -6.90 5.05
CA GLY A 63 17.93 -7.48 4.35
C GLY A 63 17.73 -8.98 4.09
N ASN A 64 18.68 -9.81 4.54
CA ASN A 64 18.68 -11.27 4.30
C ASN A 64 17.49 -12.04 4.90
N THR A 65 16.67 -11.40 5.74
CA THR A 65 15.45 -12.03 6.27
C THR A 65 14.26 -11.91 5.33
N SER A 66 14.27 -10.95 4.39
CA SER A 66 13.30 -10.89 3.31
C SER A 66 13.48 -12.11 2.40
N ASN A 67 12.39 -12.76 2.04
CA ASN A 67 12.36 -13.94 1.19
C ASN A 67 11.30 -13.86 0.10
N VAL A 68 10.62 -12.72 -0.03
CA VAL A 68 9.66 -12.39 -1.08
C VAL A 68 10.11 -11.12 -1.80
N ASP A 69 9.85 -11.09 -3.10
CA ASP A 69 10.06 -9.95 -4.00
C ASP A 69 8.86 -9.83 -4.97
N SER A 70 8.75 -8.69 -5.64
CA SER A 70 7.65 -8.39 -6.57
C SER A 70 8.08 -7.41 -7.67
N ASN A 71 7.42 -7.45 -8.83
CA ASN A 71 7.53 -6.37 -9.81
C ASN A 71 6.74 -5.12 -9.39
N SER A 72 7.05 -3.96 -9.99
CA SER A 72 6.31 -2.71 -9.77
C SER A 72 4.84 -2.80 -10.23
N VAL A 73 3.94 -2.17 -9.47
CA VAL A 73 2.50 -2.04 -9.80
C VAL A 73 2.21 -0.92 -10.79
N HIS A 74 3.18 -0.07 -11.07
CA HIS A 74 3.07 0.99 -12.09
C HIS A 74 3.41 0.53 -13.51
N GLN A 75 3.85 -0.72 -13.69
CA GLN A 75 4.02 -1.31 -15.02
C GLN A 75 2.65 -1.48 -15.69
N SER A 76 2.31 -0.50 -16.54
CA SER A 76 0.97 -0.22 -17.11
C SER A 76 0.18 -1.36 -17.79
N ARG A 77 0.75 -2.57 -17.93
CA ARG A 77 0.13 -3.69 -18.65
C ARG A 77 0.47 -5.09 -18.11
N LYS A 78 0.93 -5.24 -16.87
CA LYS A 78 1.30 -6.55 -16.30
C LYS A 78 0.59 -6.80 -14.98
N ASP A 79 0.27 -8.06 -14.74
CA ASP A 79 -0.15 -8.54 -13.43
C ASP A 79 0.97 -8.30 -12.39
N LEU A 80 0.60 -8.17 -11.13
CA LEU A 80 1.57 -8.20 -10.03
C LEU A 80 2.00 -9.65 -9.82
N PHE A 81 3.29 -9.90 -10.05
CA PHE A 81 3.96 -11.16 -9.75
C PHE A 81 4.68 -11.01 -8.42
N VAL A 82 4.34 -11.90 -7.49
CA VAL A 82 4.99 -12.01 -6.18
C VAL A 82 5.68 -13.36 -6.15
N PHE A 83 6.99 -13.38 -5.89
CA PHE A 83 7.80 -14.59 -5.95
C PHE A 83 8.81 -14.63 -4.82
N THR A 84 9.27 -15.83 -4.49
CA THR A 84 10.27 -16.01 -3.44
C THR A 84 11.67 -15.76 -3.98
N SER A 85 12.48 -14.94 -3.31
CA SER A 85 13.87 -14.66 -3.70
C SER A 85 14.85 -15.79 -3.34
N ARG A 86 14.41 -16.74 -2.51
CA ARG A 86 15.16 -17.92 -2.09
C ARG A 86 14.24 -19.09 -1.75
N ASN A 87 14.83 -20.25 -1.48
CA ASN A 87 14.08 -21.38 -0.92
C ASN A 87 13.47 -21.00 0.44
N VAL A 88 12.16 -21.24 0.58
CA VAL A 88 11.38 -21.03 1.81
C VAL A 88 10.94 -22.38 2.35
N ARG A 89 11.19 -22.65 3.63
CA ARG A 89 10.80 -23.91 4.26
C ARG A 89 9.31 -23.90 4.63
N ALA A 90 8.70 -25.07 4.69
CA ALA A 90 7.35 -25.19 5.22
C ALA A 90 7.31 -24.67 6.68
N GLY A 91 6.32 -23.81 6.97
CA GLY A 91 6.18 -23.14 8.28
C GLY A 91 7.07 -21.90 8.45
N GLU A 92 7.93 -21.58 7.49
CA GLU A 92 8.66 -20.31 7.48
C GLU A 92 7.71 -19.18 7.03
N GLN A 93 7.84 -18.02 7.66
CA GLN A 93 7.06 -16.85 7.30
C GLN A 93 7.55 -16.24 5.98
N LEU A 94 6.61 -15.84 5.13
CA LEU A 94 6.89 -14.99 3.98
C LEU A 94 7.05 -13.53 4.43
N LEU A 95 8.21 -12.96 4.14
CA LEU A 95 8.64 -11.64 4.55
C LEU A 95 9.08 -10.85 3.32
N PHE A 96 8.57 -9.62 3.23
CA PHE A 96 8.82 -8.69 2.15
C PHE A 96 9.53 -7.44 2.70
N SER A 97 10.32 -6.74 1.88
CA SER A 97 10.94 -5.48 2.33
C SER A 97 10.05 -4.30 1.99
N TYR A 98 9.63 -3.52 2.99
CA TYR A 98 8.84 -2.30 2.74
C TYR A 98 9.72 -1.12 2.27
N HIS A 99 11.04 -1.30 2.30
CA HIS A 99 12.01 -0.24 2.03
C HIS A 99 12.88 -0.52 0.82
N ASP A 100 13.14 -1.80 0.52
CA ASP A 100 14.00 -2.16 -0.59
C ASP A 100 13.14 -2.24 -1.86
N CYS A 101 13.04 -1.10 -2.55
CA CYS A 101 12.45 -1.06 -3.88
C CYS A 101 13.52 -1.45 -4.90
N THR A 102 13.35 -2.61 -5.51
CA THR A 102 14.29 -3.18 -6.49
C THR A 102 14.19 -2.52 -7.88
N ASP A 103 13.07 -1.85 -8.18
CA ASP A 103 12.76 -1.25 -9.49
C ASP A 103 12.58 0.30 -9.44
N CYS A 104 12.91 0.96 -8.33
CA CYS A 104 12.64 2.41 -8.17
C CYS A 104 13.60 3.33 -8.92
N ASP A 105 14.70 2.81 -9.47
CA ASP A 105 15.72 3.58 -10.19
C ASP A 105 15.42 3.72 -11.70
N ASP A 106 14.36 3.09 -12.22
CA ASP A 106 14.01 3.07 -13.66
C ASP A 106 12.94 4.13 -14.05
N TYR A 107 12.77 5.18 -13.24
CA TYR A 107 11.83 6.30 -13.50
C TYR A 107 12.48 7.53 -14.15
#